data_AF-A0A0F8XAR2-F1
#
_entry.id   AF-A0A0F8XAR2-F1
#
_cell.length_a   1.000
_cell.length_b   1.000
_cell.length_c   1.000
_cell.angle_alpha   90.00
_cell.angle_beta   90.00
_cell.angle_gamma   90.00
#
_symmetry.space_group_name_H-M   'P 1'
#
loop_
_entity.id
_entity.type
_entity.pdbx_description
1 polymer ?
#
loop_
_entity_poly.entity_id
_entity_poly.type
_entity_poly.pdbx_seq_one_letter_code
_entity_poly.pdbx_strand_id
1 'polypeptide(L)'
;GYWELFDTNIDNCNFGFVFCKIRSKPAYIQPLQVSFKGSIKNPITDWHYRYITVDAYKLYLEQELCDIIPIDFALFYPRTDYKPFGHLASFYERRKFYKDQDDNRQQAFKILMNALYGKTTQMIEINDTDWTLKAGQMFLPVYASYITDGTRLNILKYILKHDIDPIAIYTDCIIAEDLPSINDSHLGGWATESKGEMVAIGCGVYSIRDGDTEYSHIRGFHKSDEGKLFSLAEKNHTKKIIPMNIVRPLGLGEFIHHYKSTNENALNQWLKFPKQIDINFDTKRIWDNSFTNCSDLLSRHIDSRPIDLR
;
A
#
# COMPACT_ATOMS: atom_id res chain seq x y z
N GLY A 1 13.43 16.08 -22.13
CA GLY A 1 12.07 16.34 -22.63
C GLY A 1 11.74 17.80 -22.44
N TYR A 2 10.52 18.19 -22.74
CA TYR A 2 9.96 19.50 -22.41
C TYR A 2 8.53 19.32 -21.91
N TRP A 3 8.05 20.26 -21.11
CA TRP A 3 6.67 20.31 -20.66
C TRP A 3 5.91 21.30 -21.55
N GLU A 4 4.77 20.87 -22.06
CA GLU A 4 3.78 21.75 -22.67
C GLU A 4 2.62 21.90 -21.68
N LEU A 5 2.32 23.14 -21.35
CA LEU A 5 1.17 23.50 -20.52
C LEU A 5 -0.01 23.81 -21.45
N PHE A 6 -1.23 23.48 -21.03
CA PHE A 6 -2.46 23.69 -21.80
C PHE A 6 -2.57 22.87 -23.11
N ASP A 7 -1.61 21.98 -23.40
CA ASP A 7 -1.73 21.05 -24.53
C ASP A 7 -2.74 19.94 -24.19
N THR A 8 -3.74 19.78 -25.05
CA THR A 8 -4.83 18.81 -24.89
C THR A 8 -4.61 17.53 -25.69
N ASN A 9 -3.50 17.42 -26.43
CA ASN A 9 -3.16 16.28 -27.28
C ASN A 9 -2.59 15.10 -26.47
N ILE A 10 -3.44 14.55 -25.60
CA ILE A 10 -3.10 13.44 -24.69
C ILE A 10 -2.79 12.13 -25.43
N ASP A 11 -3.26 11.96 -26.65
CA ASP A 11 -3.09 10.72 -27.42
C ASP A 11 -1.65 10.52 -27.86
N ASN A 12 -0.91 11.61 -28.08
CA ASN A 12 0.50 11.59 -28.44
C ASN A 12 1.43 11.71 -27.23
N CYS A 13 0.90 11.63 -26.01
CA CYS A 13 1.67 11.84 -24.79
C CYS A 13 1.54 10.66 -23.82
N ASN A 14 2.71 10.15 -23.39
CA ASN A 14 2.80 9.05 -22.41
C ASN A 14 2.97 9.55 -20.97
N PHE A 15 3.35 10.82 -20.79
CA PHE A 15 3.66 11.39 -19.48
C PHE A 15 3.01 12.76 -19.32
N GLY A 16 2.32 13.00 -18.23
CA GLY A 16 1.63 14.25 -18.00
C GLY A 16 0.63 14.15 -16.85
N PHE A 17 0.05 15.29 -16.52
CA PHE A 17 -0.98 15.42 -15.52
C PHE A 17 -2.17 16.18 -16.08
N VAL A 18 -3.34 15.78 -15.62
CA VAL A 18 -4.60 16.48 -15.88
C VAL A 18 -5.02 17.11 -14.56
N PHE A 19 -5.13 18.44 -14.53
CA PHE A 19 -5.85 19.15 -13.49
C PHE A 19 -7.33 19.10 -13.84
N CYS A 20 -8.14 18.53 -12.95
CA CYS A 20 -9.54 18.31 -13.22
C CYS A 20 -10.40 18.52 -11.98
N LYS A 21 -11.68 18.80 -12.23
CA LYS A 21 -12.74 18.59 -11.25
C LYS A 21 -13.26 17.17 -11.46
N ILE A 22 -13.29 16.37 -10.39
CA ILE A 22 -13.58 14.94 -10.49
C ILE A 22 -14.43 14.47 -9.31
N ARG A 23 -15.30 13.51 -9.56
CA ARG A 23 -16.01 12.72 -8.53
C ARG A 23 -15.98 11.26 -8.91
N SER A 24 -15.93 10.37 -7.91
CA SER A 24 -15.97 8.93 -8.18
C SER A 24 -17.41 8.43 -8.25
N LYS A 25 -17.67 7.46 -9.14
CA LYS A 25 -18.97 6.79 -9.19
C LYS A 25 -19.09 5.78 -8.04
N PRO A 26 -20.32 5.48 -7.57
CA PRO A 26 -20.52 4.43 -6.58
C PRO A 26 -20.08 3.08 -7.13
N ALA A 27 -19.05 2.50 -6.52
CA ALA A 27 -18.49 1.20 -6.87
C ALA A 27 -17.83 0.59 -5.63
N TYR A 28 -17.77 -0.74 -5.56
CA TYR A 28 -17.15 -1.43 -4.43
C TYR A 28 -15.65 -1.09 -4.28
N ILE A 29 -14.97 -0.91 -5.43
CA ILE A 29 -13.58 -0.47 -5.54
C ILE A 29 -13.55 0.98 -5.98
N GLN A 30 -12.99 1.84 -5.14
CA GLN A 30 -12.86 3.26 -5.41
C GLN A 30 -11.44 3.58 -5.92
N PRO A 31 -11.29 4.22 -7.10
CA PRO A 31 -9.97 4.50 -7.65
C PRO A 31 -9.29 5.72 -7.00
N LEU A 32 -10.06 6.58 -6.35
CA LEU A 32 -9.58 7.86 -5.82
C LEU A 32 -9.12 7.73 -4.37
N GLN A 33 -7.82 7.91 -4.17
CA GLN A 33 -7.22 7.96 -2.86
C GLN A 33 -7.33 9.37 -2.24
N VAL A 34 -7.73 9.44 -0.97
CA VAL A 34 -7.86 10.66 -0.18
C VAL A 34 -7.20 10.47 1.18
N SER A 35 -6.44 11.48 1.64
CA SER A 35 -5.97 11.55 3.02
C SER A 35 -7.06 12.16 3.88
N PHE A 36 -7.58 11.40 4.85
CA PHE A 36 -8.63 11.82 5.76
C PHE A 36 -8.26 11.46 7.19
N LYS A 37 -8.17 12.49 8.05
CA LYS A 37 -7.78 12.37 9.48
C LYS A 37 -6.48 11.57 9.68
N GLY A 38 -5.45 11.87 8.88
CA GLY A 38 -4.15 11.21 8.97
C GLY A 38 -4.10 9.77 8.42
N SER A 39 -5.19 9.29 7.84
CA SER A 39 -5.26 7.96 7.23
C SER A 39 -5.59 8.05 5.74
N ILE A 40 -4.95 7.21 4.96
CA ILE A 40 -5.23 7.08 3.53
C ILE A 40 -6.44 6.16 3.34
N LYS A 41 -7.45 6.66 2.62
CA LYS A 41 -8.71 5.96 2.33
C LYS A 41 -9.03 6.04 0.84
N ASN A 42 -9.90 5.14 0.36
CA ASN A 42 -10.46 5.18 -0.99
C ASN A 42 -11.99 5.31 -0.90
N PRO A 43 -12.51 6.52 -0.62
CA PRO A 43 -13.94 6.75 -0.44
C PRO A 43 -14.65 7.01 -1.77
N ILE A 44 -15.98 6.94 -1.75
CA ILE A 44 -16.82 7.64 -2.73
C ILE A 44 -16.69 9.14 -2.45
N THR A 45 -16.46 9.94 -3.48
CA THR A 45 -16.18 11.38 -3.35
C THR A 45 -17.12 12.19 -4.21
N ASP A 46 -17.54 13.36 -3.73
CA ASP A 46 -18.18 14.36 -4.59
C ASP A 46 -17.12 15.17 -5.34
N TRP A 47 -17.57 16.11 -6.16
CA TRP A 47 -16.75 16.97 -6.98
C TRP A 47 -15.66 17.70 -6.17
N HIS A 48 -14.41 17.39 -6.47
CA HIS A 48 -13.24 18.07 -5.93
C HIS A 48 -12.20 18.29 -7.01
N TYR A 49 -11.30 19.25 -6.78
CA TYR A 49 -10.20 19.55 -7.68
C TYR A 49 -8.97 18.71 -7.34
N ARG A 50 -8.33 18.11 -8.33
CA ARG A 50 -7.06 17.39 -8.13
C ARG A 50 -6.25 17.29 -9.43
N TYR A 51 -4.98 16.93 -9.26
CA TYR A 51 -4.14 16.41 -10.34
C TYR A 51 -4.23 14.88 -10.38
N ILE A 52 -4.36 14.31 -11.57
CA ILE A 52 -4.22 12.88 -11.85
C ILE A 52 -3.23 12.68 -12.99
N THR A 53 -2.60 11.50 -13.08
CA THR A 53 -1.76 11.19 -14.25
C THR A 53 -2.64 11.04 -15.51
N VAL A 54 -2.04 11.22 -16.69
CA VAL A 54 -2.73 10.97 -17.97
C VAL A 54 -3.22 9.52 -18.07
N ASP A 55 -2.51 8.55 -17.50
CA ASP A 55 -2.91 7.14 -17.52
C ASP A 55 -4.15 6.89 -16.64
N ALA A 56 -4.21 7.50 -15.46
CA ALA A 56 -5.39 7.46 -14.61
C ALA A 56 -6.58 8.13 -15.30
N TYR A 57 -6.39 9.30 -15.90
CA TYR A 57 -7.44 10.00 -16.65
C TYR A 57 -8.03 9.10 -17.76
N LYS A 58 -7.17 8.50 -18.59
CA LYS A 58 -7.58 7.60 -19.67
C LYS A 58 -8.36 6.39 -19.13
N LEU A 59 -7.82 5.69 -18.13
CA LEU A 59 -8.47 4.50 -17.58
C LEU A 59 -9.81 4.85 -16.92
N TYR A 60 -9.90 5.94 -16.17
CA TYR A 60 -11.13 6.30 -15.45
C TYR A 60 -12.26 6.68 -16.40
N LEU A 61 -11.96 7.29 -17.55
CA LEU A 61 -12.94 7.55 -18.60
C LEU A 61 -13.35 6.29 -19.34
N GLU A 62 -12.37 5.49 -19.77
CA GLU A 62 -12.61 4.24 -20.53
C GLU A 62 -13.47 3.25 -19.74
N GLN A 63 -13.20 3.12 -18.44
CA GLN A 63 -13.88 2.20 -17.54
C GLN A 63 -15.04 2.86 -16.77
N GLU A 64 -15.38 4.10 -17.13
CA GLU A 64 -16.49 4.86 -16.54
C GLU A 64 -16.46 4.98 -15.00
N LEU A 65 -15.28 4.96 -14.39
CA LEU A 65 -15.12 4.90 -12.93
C LEU A 65 -15.37 6.24 -12.22
N CYS A 66 -15.21 7.34 -12.94
CA CYS A 66 -15.31 8.70 -12.43
C CYS A 66 -16.03 9.59 -13.45
N ASP A 67 -16.70 10.63 -12.95
CA ASP A 67 -17.07 11.77 -13.79
C ASP A 67 -15.94 12.80 -13.70
N ILE A 68 -15.41 13.24 -14.85
CA ILE A 68 -14.23 14.11 -14.92
C ILE A 68 -14.53 15.32 -15.81
N ILE A 69 -14.25 16.52 -15.30
CA ILE A 69 -14.22 17.77 -16.06
C ILE A 69 -12.75 18.22 -16.11
N PRO A 70 -12.04 18.02 -17.23
CA PRO A 70 -10.68 18.50 -17.37
C PRO A 70 -10.67 20.03 -17.37
N ILE A 71 -9.70 20.61 -16.66
CA ILE A 71 -9.52 22.06 -16.54
C ILE A 71 -8.24 22.49 -17.21
N ASP A 72 -7.15 21.74 -16.96
CA ASP A 72 -5.84 22.05 -17.50
C ASP A 72 -4.99 20.78 -17.65
N PHE A 73 -3.96 20.87 -18.48
CA PHE A 73 -3.06 19.79 -18.83
C PHE A 73 -1.61 20.26 -18.72
N ALA A 74 -0.77 19.39 -18.17
CA ALA A 74 0.68 19.53 -18.22
C ALA A 74 1.24 18.25 -18.82
N LEU A 75 1.61 18.30 -20.11
CA LEU A 75 2.07 17.15 -20.87
C LEU A 75 3.59 17.18 -21.03
N PHE A 76 4.25 16.03 -20.89
CA PHE A 76 5.69 15.89 -21.00
C PHE A 76 6.08 15.10 -22.24
N TYR A 77 6.81 15.76 -23.14
CA TYR A 77 7.32 15.17 -24.37
C TYR A 77 8.80 14.81 -24.20
N PRO A 78 9.15 13.52 -24.11
CA PRO A 78 10.55 13.11 -24.05
C PRO A 78 11.25 13.48 -25.38
N ARG A 79 12.46 14.03 -25.28
CA ARG A 79 13.30 14.33 -26.47
C ARG A 79 14.13 13.13 -26.90
N THR A 80 14.26 12.15 -26.02
CA THR A 80 15.08 10.95 -26.17
C THR A 80 14.36 9.78 -25.52
N ASP A 81 14.78 8.57 -25.85
CA ASP A 81 14.33 7.31 -25.25
C ASP A 81 15.03 7.00 -23.91
N TYR A 82 15.80 7.95 -23.37
CA TYR A 82 16.54 7.78 -22.13
C TYR A 82 15.60 7.45 -20.96
N LYS A 83 15.88 6.34 -20.28
CA LYS A 83 15.14 5.86 -19.11
C LYS A 83 15.93 6.20 -17.84
N PRO A 84 15.53 7.21 -17.04
CA PRO A 84 16.28 7.64 -15.85
C PRO A 84 16.55 6.52 -14.84
N PHE A 85 15.64 5.55 -14.78
CA PHE A 85 15.74 4.38 -13.89
C PHE A 85 16.08 3.08 -14.63
N GLY A 86 16.51 3.15 -15.89
CA GLY A 86 16.85 1.95 -16.68
C GLY A 86 17.92 1.08 -16.05
N HIS A 87 18.84 1.67 -15.27
CA HIS A 87 19.87 0.96 -14.52
C HIS A 87 19.30 0.00 -13.46
N LEU A 88 18.06 0.19 -12.98
CA LEU A 88 17.41 -0.70 -12.02
C LEU A 88 17.23 -2.14 -12.54
N ALA A 89 17.20 -2.33 -13.86
CA ALA A 89 17.17 -3.66 -14.46
C ALA A 89 18.36 -4.51 -13.97
N SER A 90 19.56 -3.93 -13.91
CA SER A 90 20.75 -4.64 -13.41
C SER A 90 20.65 -5.00 -11.91
N PHE A 91 19.99 -4.17 -11.10
CA PHE A 91 19.74 -4.47 -9.69
C PHE A 91 18.70 -5.58 -9.53
N TYR A 92 17.68 -5.62 -10.39
CA TYR A 92 16.70 -6.70 -10.42
C TYR A 92 17.34 -8.05 -10.79
N GLU A 93 18.18 -8.10 -11.82
CA GLU A 93 18.88 -9.33 -12.21
C GLU A 93 19.80 -9.84 -11.09
N ARG A 94 20.53 -8.94 -10.41
CA ARG A 94 21.33 -9.30 -9.23
C ARG A 94 20.47 -9.81 -8.09
N ARG A 95 19.32 -9.18 -7.84
CA ARG A 95 18.35 -9.65 -6.84
C ARG A 95 17.88 -11.06 -7.16
N LYS A 96 17.54 -11.35 -8.42
CA LYS A 96 17.10 -12.66 -8.88
C LYS A 96 18.18 -13.71 -8.65
N PHE A 97 19.42 -13.43 -9.06
CA PHE A 97 20.58 -14.29 -8.82
C PHE A 97 20.76 -14.68 -7.35
N TYR A 98 20.67 -13.71 -6.43
CA TYR A 98 20.76 -14.00 -4.99
C TYR A 98 19.52 -14.70 -4.43
N LYS A 99 18.32 -14.40 -4.96
CA LYS A 99 17.09 -15.09 -4.57
C LYS A 99 17.15 -16.58 -4.90
N ASP A 100 17.67 -16.93 -6.08
CA ASP A 100 17.79 -18.33 -6.54
C ASP A 100 18.80 -19.15 -5.70
N GLN A 101 19.64 -18.48 -4.92
CA GLN A 101 20.61 -19.08 -3.98
C GLN A 101 20.14 -19.05 -2.53
N ASP A 102 18.89 -18.61 -2.27
CA ASP A 102 18.38 -18.32 -0.92
C ASP A 102 19.30 -17.39 -0.11
N ASP A 103 19.92 -16.43 -0.79
CA ASP A 103 20.90 -15.53 -0.19
C ASP A 103 20.25 -14.23 0.29
N ASN A 104 20.47 -13.90 1.57
CA ASN A 104 19.92 -12.71 2.22
C ASN A 104 20.30 -11.38 1.54
N ARG A 105 21.35 -11.32 0.72
CA ARG A 105 21.70 -10.15 -0.10
C ARG A 105 20.56 -9.72 -1.01
N GLN A 106 19.67 -10.62 -1.43
CA GLN A 106 18.48 -10.26 -2.21
C GLN A 106 17.59 -9.22 -1.51
N GLN A 107 17.57 -9.21 -0.17
CA GLN A 107 16.83 -8.21 0.62
C GLN A 107 17.45 -6.82 0.49
N ALA A 108 18.78 -6.70 0.47
CA ALA A 108 19.45 -5.42 0.27
C ALA A 108 19.12 -4.81 -1.10
N PHE A 109 19.12 -5.64 -2.16
CA PHE A 109 18.69 -5.19 -3.49
C PHE A 109 17.21 -4.79 -3.52
N LYS A 110 16.33 -5.56 -2.87
CA LYS A 110 14.90 -5.21 -2.74
C LYS A 110 14.71 -3.85 -2.06
N ILE A 111 15.41 -3.63 -0.94
CA ILE A 111 15.35 -2.37 -0.19
C ILE A 111 15.86 -1.22 -1.05
N LEU A 112 16.99 -1.37 -1.73
CA LEU A 112 17.55 -0.31 -2.57
C LEU A 112 16.61 0.09 -3.71
N MET A 113 16.03 -0.89 -4.40
CA MET A 113 15.06 -0.65 -5.48
C MET A 113 13.81 0.07 -4.95
N ASN A 114 13.25 -0.38 -3.83
CA ASN A 114 12.07 0.23 -3.23
C ASN A 114 12.38 1.60 -2.60
N ALA A 115 13.58 1.81 -2.08
CA ALA A 115 13.96 3.09 -1.48
C ALA A 115 14.08 4.21 -2.51
N LEU A 116 14.38 3.88 -3.78
CA LEU A 116 14.57 4.88 -4.82
C LEU A 116 13.30 5.72 -5.05
N TYR A 117 12.12 5.09 -5.15
CA TYR A 117 10.87 5.85 -5.28
C TYR A 117 10.63 6.70 -4.03
N GLY A 118 10.93 6.18 -2.83
CA GLY A 118 10.79 6.91 -1.58
C GLY A 118 11.62 8.20 -1.55
N LYS A 119 12.83 8.16 -2.12
CA LYS A 119 13.68 9.35 -2.27
C LYS A 119 13.08 10.41 -3.20
N THR A 120 12.32 10.00 -4.22
CA THR A 120 11.65 10.95 -5.13
C THR A 120 10.50 11.73 -4.50
N THR A 121 10.00 11.31 -3.34
CA THR A 121 8.93 12.00 -2.60
C THR A 121 9.37 12.46 -1.20
N GLN A 122 10.68 12.40 -0.92
CA GLN A 122 11.19 12.68 0.42
C GLN A 122 11.05 14.17 0.77
N MET A 123 10.33 14.46 1.85
CA MET A 123 10.36 15.73 2.57
C MET A 123 11.18 15.55 3.85
N ILE A 124 11.97 16.55 4.21
CA ILE A 124 12.86 16.57 5.37
C ILE A 124 12.37 17.68 6.30
N GLU A 125 12.10 17.34 7.55
CA GLU A 125 11.78 18.31 8.59
C GLU A 125 13.03 19.14 8.93
N ILE A 126 12.89 20.47 8.92
CA ILE A 126 13.97 21.40 9.20
C ILE A 126 13.97 21.78 10.69
N ASN A 127 12.80 21.84 11.30
CA ASN A 127 12.61 22.28 12.68
C ASN A 127 11.43 21.53 13.31
N ASP A 128 11.69 20.92 14.48
CA ASP A 128 10.72 20.12 15.22
C ASP A 128 9.57 20.96 15.82
N THR A 129 9.71 22.28 15.85
CA THR A 129 8.74 23.17 16.54
C THR A 129 7.67 23.76 15.63
N ASP A 130 7.91 23.87 14.33
CA ASP A 130 7.00 24.51 13.37
C ASP A 130 6.57 23.60 12.20
N TRP A 131 7.02 22.34 12.20
CA TRP A 131 6.75 21.37 11.13
C TRP A 131 7.16 21.88 9.73
N THR A 132 8.17 22.76 9.64
CA THR A 132 8.66 23.25 8.36
C THR A 132 9.37 22.13 7.61
N LEU A 133 8.87 21.82 6.41
CA LEU A 133 9.40 20.77 5.55
C LEU A 133 10.20 21.35 4.38
N LYS A 134 11.33 20.71 4.05
CA LYS A 134 12.12 20.96 2.85
C LYS A 134 12.15 19.72 1.97
N ALA A 135 12.03 19.92 0.66
CA ALA A 135 12.23 18.88 -0.32
C ALA A 135 13.66 18.29 -0.25
N GLY A 136 13.77 16.96 -0.25
CA GLY A 136 15.05 16.26 -0.33
C GLY A 136 15.78 16.53 -1.66
N GLN A 137 17.07 16.23 -1.72
CA GLN A 137 17.90 16.49 -2.91
C GLN A 137 17.42 15.76 -4.17
N MET A 138 16.76 14.61 -4.02
CA MET A 138 16.21 13.81 -5.11
C MET A 138 14.70 13.99 -5.27
N PHE A 139 14.10 15.00 -4.64
CA PHE A 139 12.65 15.23 -4.68
C PHE A 139 12.20 15.52 -6.12
N LEU A 140 11.49 14.55 -6.70
CA LEU A 140 11.00 14.52 -8.06
C LEU A 140 9.59 13.90 -8.05
N PRO A 141 8.57 14.65 -7.56
CA PRO A 141 7.25 14.12 -7.28
C PRO A 141 6.51 13.61 -8.52
N VAL A 142 6.92 14.06 -9.72
CA VAL A 142 6.43 13.53 -10.99
C VAL A 142 6.69 12.02 -11.11
N TYR A 143 7.93 11.58 -10.85
CA TYR A 143 8.26 10.16 -10.90
C TYR A 143 7.57 9.37 -9.79
N ALA A 144 7.50 9.92 -8.57
CA ALA A 144 6.78 9.29 -7.47
C ALA A 144 5.30 9.05 -7.82
N SER A 145 4.67 10.05 -8.43
CA SER A 145 3.28 9.98 -8.87
C SER A 145 3.10 8.88 -9.92
N TYR A 146 3.94 8.87 -10.96
CA TYR A 146 3.88 7.84 -12.01
C TYR A 146 4.15 6.42 -11.50
N ILE A 147 5.13 6.25 -10.60
CA ILE A 147 5.43 4.94 -10.01
C ILE A 147 4.24 4.44 -9.20
N THR A 148 3.73 5.27 -8.27
CA THR A 148 2.65 4.82 -7.39
C THR A 148 1.32 4.67 -8.11
N ASP A 149 1.00 5.58 -9.04
CA ASP A 149 -0.24 5.51 -9.81
C ASP A 149 -0.19 4.35 -10.81
N GLY A 150 0.94 4.15 -11.50
CA GLY A 150 1.14 2.99 -12.37
C GLY A 150 0.89 1.66 -11.65
N THR A 151 1.39 1.49 -10.42
CA THR A 151 1.10 0.29 -9.62
C THR A 151 -0.40 0.14 -9.33
N ARG A 152 -1.07 1.21 -8.90
CA ARG A 152 -2.53 1.18 -8.60
C ARG A 152 -3.35 0.87 -9.85
N LEU A 153 -3.02 1.50 -10.97
CA LEU A 153 -3.71 1.30 -12.25
C LEU A 153 -3.47 -0.12 -12.78
N ASN A 154 -2.29 -0.71 -12.58
CA ASN A 154 -2.03 -2.10 -12.96
C ASN A 154 -2.90 -3.09 -12.17
N ILE A 155 -3.07 -2.89 -10.86
CA ILE A 155 -4.02 -3.68 -10.05
C ILE A 155 -5.43 -3.50 -10.57
N LEU A 156 -5.87 -2.25 -10.74
CA LEU A 156 -7.24 -1.94 -11.13
C LEU A 156 -7.57 -2.52 -12.52
N LYS A 157 -6.66 -2.38 -13.49
CA LYS A 157 -6.78 -3.00 -14.81
C LYS A 157 -6.90 -4.53 -14.71
N TYR A 158 -6.10 -5.16 -13.85
CA TYR A 158 -6.15 -6.61 -13.67
C TYR A 158 -7.50 -7.05 -13.08
N ILE A 159 -7.98 -6.36 -12.06
CA ILE A 159 -9.29 -6.60 -11.44
C ILE A 159 -10.41 -6.47 -12.48
N LEU A 160 -10.45 -5.35 -13.22
CA LEU A 160 -11.50 -5.08 -14.19
C LEU A 160 -11.45 -6.07 -15.37
N LYS A 161 -10.26 -6.40 -15.86
CA LYS A 161 -10.07 -7.35 -16.97
C LYS A 161 -10.58 -8.76 -16.62
N HIS A 162 -10.44 -9.16 -15.36
CA HIS A 162 -10.75 -10.51 -14.90
C HIS A 162 -12.04 -10.58 -14.07
N ASP A 163 -12.79 -9.47 -13.97
CA ASP A 163 -14.02 -9.35 -13.19
C ASP A 163 -13.88 -9.87 -11.74
N ILE A 164 -12.78 -9.49 -11.09
CA ILE A 164 -12.45 -9.96 -9.74
C ILE A 164 -13.22 -9.14 -8.71
N ASP A 165 -13.84 -9.81 -7.74
CA ASP A 165 -14.35 -9.18 -6.52
C ASP A 165 -13.35 -9.35 -5.36
N PRO A 166 -12.51 -8.34 -5.07
CA PRO A 166 -11.43 -8.50 -4.11
C PRO A 166 -11.92 -8.41 -2.66
N ILE A 167 -11.50 -9.37 -1.85
CA ILE A 167 -11.57 -9.28 -0.38
C ILE A 167 -10.62 -8.19 0.12
N ALA A 168 -9.40 -8.16 -0.43
CA ALA A 168 -8.38 -7.19 -0.02
C ALA A 168 -7.42 -6.83 -1.15
N ILE A 169 -6.91 -5.59 -1.11
CA ILE A 169 -5.86 -5.10 -2.00
C ILE A 169 -4.73 -4.50 -1.16
N TYR A 170 -3.51 -4.99 -1.33
CA TYR A 170 -2.33 -4.56 -0.58
C TYR A 170 -1.16 -4.17 -1.50
N THR A 171 -1.10 -2.90 -1.88
CA THR A 171 -0.06 -2.28 -2.73
C THR A 171 0.10 -2.89 -4.12
N ASP A 172 0.46 -4.16 -4.21
CA ASP A 172 0.78 -4.97 -5.39
C ASP A 172 0.20 -6.41 -5.29
N CYS A 173 -0.70 -6.62 -4.33
CA CYS A 173 -1.35 -7.91 -4.07
C CYS A 173 -2.89 -7.77 -4.09
N ILE A 174 -3.56 -8.77 -4.63
CA ILE A 174 -5.01 -8.94 -4.63
C ILE A 174 -5.30 -10.26 -3.91
N ILE A 175 -6.27 -10.24 -2.99
CA ILE A 175 -6.80 -11.44 -2.33
C ILE A 175 -8.29 -11.52 -2.67
N ALA A 176 -8.71 -12.66 -3.19
CA ALA A 176 -10.10 -12.97 -3.53
C ALA A 176 -10.31 -14.49 -3.45
N GLU A 177 -11.56 -14.94 -3.43
CA GLU A 177 -11.89 -16.37 -3.41
C GLU A 177 -11.58 -17.02 -4.78
N ASP A 178 -11.97 -16.36 -5.86
CA ASP A 178 -11.84 -16.85 -7.23
C ASP A 178 -10.81 -16.04 -8.02
N LEU A 179 -9.52 -16.39 -7.87
CA LEU A 179 -8.46 -15.84 -8.71
C LEU A 179 -8.07 -16.82 -9.83
N PRO A 180 -7.82 -16.33 -11.05
CA PRO A 180 -7.22 -17.17 -12.08
C PRO A 180 -5.84 -17.64 -11.61
N SER A 181 -5.55 -18.93 -11.80
CA SER A 181 -4.22 -19.45 -11.50
C SER A 181 -3.21 -18.86 -12.48
N ILE A 182 -2.39 -17.93 -11.99
CA ILE A 182 -1.31 -17.32 -12.76
C ILE A 182 0.01 -17.59 -12.05
N ASN A 183 1.01 -18.00 -12.83
CA ASN A 183 2.37 -18.15 -12.39
C ASN A 183 3.31 -17.48 -13.39
N ASP A 184 3.27 -16.16 -13.39
CA ASP A 184 4.10 -15.34 -14.25
C ASP A 184 5.21 -14.66 -13.45
N SER A 185 6.43 -15.20 -13.62
CA SER A 185 7.59 -14.83 -12.81
C SER A 185 8.41 -13.67 -13.36
N HIS A 186 8.02 -13.07 -14.50
CA HIS A 186 8.71 -11.91 -15.04
C HIS A 186 8.42 -10.64 -14.22
N LEU A 187 9.26 -9.62 -14.38
CA LEU A 187 9.09 -8.34 -13.69
C LEU A 187 7.77 -7.67 -14.10
N GLY A 188 6.84 -7.52 -13.15
CA GLY A 188 5.50 -6.98 -13.40
C GLY A 188 4.45 -8.05 -13.71
N GLY A 189 4.84 -9.32 -13.80
CA GLY A 189 3.94 -10.46 -13.88
C GLY A 189 3.22 -10.74 -12.57
N TRP A 190 2.12 -11.49 -12.66
CA TRP A 190 1.33 -11.95 -11.52
C TRP A 190 1.66 -13.39 -11.18
N ALA A 191 1.88 -13.69 -9.90
CA ALA A 191 2.09 -15.05 -9.43
C ALA A 191 1.22 -15.31 -8.19
N THR A 192 0.66 -16.51 -8.11
CA THR A 192 -0.08 -16.96 -6.92
C THR A 192 0.91 -17.19 -5.78
N GLU A 193 0.81 -16.39 -4.70
CA GLU A 193 1.71 -16.49 -3.54
C GLU A 193 1.22 -17.52 -2.52
N SER A 194 -0.09 -17.57 -2.26
CA SER A 194 -0.72 -18.49 -1.32
C SER A 194 -2.19 -18.73 -1.68
N LYS A 195 -2.75 -19.80 -1.14
CA LYS A 195 -4.18 -20.17 -1.21
C LYS A 195 -4.57 -20.78 0.15
N GLY A 196 -5.85 -20.83 0.47
CA GLY A 196 -6.34 -21.48 1.69
C GLY A 196 -7.34 -20.64 2.48
N GLU A 197 -7.59 -21.05 3.72
CA GLU A 197 -8.49 -20.36 4.63
C GLU A 197 -7.89 -19.01 5.06
N MET A 198 -8.69 -17.95 5.06
CA MET A 198 -8.22 -16.61 5.39
C MET A 198 -8.88 -16.07 6.66
N VAL A 199 -8.10 -15.40 7.49
CA VAL A 199 -8.60 -14.50 8.54
C VAL A 199 -7.99 -13.12 8.32
N ALA A 200 -8.82 -12.08 8.25
CA ALA A 200 -8.40 -10.69 8.20
C ALA A 200 -9.24 -9.86 9.16
N ILE A 201 -8.57 -8.93 9.86
CA ILE A 201 -9.22 -7.99 10.78
C ILE A 201 -8.99 -6.53 10.37
N GLY A 202 -8.22 -6.28 9.32
CA GLY A 202 -8.00 -4.95 8.79
C GLY A 202 -6.83 -4.85 7.82
N CYS A 203 -6.64 -3.66 7.29
CA CYS A 203 -5.62 -3.42 6.28
C CYS A 203 -4.20 -3.73 6.80
N GLY A 204 -3.58 -4.80 6.29
CA GLY A 204 -2.23 -5.22 6.66
C GLY A 204 -2.16 -6.11 7.89
N VAL A 205 -3.30 -6.62 8.37
CA VAL A 205 -3.40 -7.62 9.44
C VAL A 205 -4.28 -8.79 9.01
N TYR A 206 -3.64 -9.85 8.51
CA TYR A 206 -4.30 -11.06 8.00
C TYR A 206 -3.39 -12.29 8.06
N SER A 207 -4.01 -13.47 8.00
CA SER A 207 -3.36 -14.77 7.77
C SER A 207 -4.08 -15.56 6.69
N ILE A 208 -3.33 -16.38 5.96
CA ILE A 208 -3.85 -17.42 5.06
C ILE A 208 -3.25 -18.76 5.48
N ARG A 209 -4.08 -19.79 5.64
CA ARG A 209 -3.70 -21.13 6.12
C ARG A 209 -4.08 -22.21 5.09
N ASP A 210 -3.11 -23.03 4.69
CA ASP A 210 -3.27 -24.22 3.85
C ASP A 210 -2.67 -25.43 4.56
N GLY A 211 -3.54 -26.26 5.15
CA GLY A 211 -3.14 -27.36 6.02
C GLY A 211 -2.27 -26.88 7.20
N ASP A 212 -1.04 -27.39 7.29
CA ASP A 212 -0.08 -27.05 8.35
C ASP A 212 0.69 -25.74 8.08
N THR A 213 0.51 -25.14 6.91
CA THR A 213 1.20 -23.91 6.54
C THR A 213 0.33 -22.69 6.80
N GLU A 214 0.89 -21.67 7.45
CA GLU A 214 0.20 -20.39 7.67
C GLU A 214 1.14 -19.24 7.30
N TYR A 215 0.66 -18.38 6.40
CA TYR A 215 1.28 -17.15 6.02
C TYR A 215 0.59 -15.97 6.71
N SER A 216 1.32 -15.23 7.53
CA SER A 216 0.77 -14.12 8.32
C SER A 216 1.46 -12.79 8.02
N HIS A 217 0.64 -11.76 7.85
CA HIS A 217 1.02 -10.37 7.84
C HIS A 217 0.33 -9.65 8.98
N ILE A 218 1.08 -9.20 9.99
CA ILE A 218 0.53 -8.46 11.13
C ILE A 218 1.30 -7.13 11.27
N ARG A 219 1.00 -6.16 10.39
CA ARG A 219 1.72 -4.88 10.32
C ARG A 219 1.66 -4.15 11.67
N GLY A 220 2.83 -3.72 12.15
CA GLY A 220 2.96 -3.02 13.44
C GLY A 220 3.16 -3.97 14.63
N PHE A 221 3.14 -5.28 14.39
CA PHE A 221 3.39 -6.33 15.36
C PHE A 221 4.55 -7.19 14.86
N HIS A 222 5.59 -7.39 15.68
CA HIS A 222 6.73 -8.21 15.26
C HIS A 222 6.33 -9.69 15.30
N LYS A 223 6.91 -10.47 14.36
CA LYS A 223 6.81 -11.94 14.34
C LYS A 223 7.55 -12.51 15.57
N SER A 224 6.89 -12.63 16.71
CA SER A 224 7.22 -13.74 17.61
C SER A 224 6.63 -15.02 17.02
N ASP A 225 7.08 -16.20 17.46
CA ASP A 225 6.47 -17.48 17.03
C ASP A 225 4.98 -17.58 17.40
N GLU A 226 4.49 -16.70 18.27
CA GLU A 226 3.07 -16.51 18.60
C GLU A 226 2.33 -15.58 17.62
N GLY A 227 3.01 -15.00 16.63
CA GLY A 227 2.52 -13.94 15.73
C GLY A 227 1.71 -14.42 14.52
N LYS A 228 1.06 -15.57 14.63
CA LYS A 228 0.15 -16.12 13.61
C LYS A 228 -1.29 -15.77 13.98
N LEU A 229 -2.03 -15.11 13.08
CA LEU A 229 -3.34 -14.53 13.43
C LEU A 229 -4.38 -15.62 13.76
N PHE A 230 -4.35 -16.77 13.08
CA PHE A 230 -5.22 -17.90 13.44
C PHE A 230 -4.96 -18.36 14.88
N SER A 231 -3.70 -18.68 15.19
CA SER A 231 -3.31 -19.12 16.54
C SER A 231 -3.62 -18.08 17.62
N LEU A 232 -3.45 -16.78 17.31
CA LEU A 232 -3.80 -15.70 18.22
C LEU A 232 -5.30 -15.64 18.50
N ALA A 233 -6.13 -15.75 17.46
CA ALA A 233 -7.58 -15.75 17.57
C ALA A 233 -8.09 -16.99 18.32
N GLU A 234 -7.58 -18.18 18.01
CA GLU A 234 -7.95 -19.44 18.65
C GLU A 234 -7.65 -19.43 20.16
N LYS A 235 -6.44 -18.97 20.55
CA LYS A 235 -6.04 -18.82 21.96
C LYS A 235 -6.88 -17.78 22.71
N ASN A 236 -7.49 -16.83 22.02
CA ASN A 236 -8.26 -15.73 22.60
C ASN A 236 -9.74 -15.77 22.17
N HIS A 237 -10.30 -16.95 21.93
CA HIS A 237 -11.65 -17.15 21.37
C HIS A 237 -12.77 -16.31 22.02
N THR A 238 -12.71 -15.99 23.31
CA THR A 238 -13.71 -15.15 24.00
C THR A 238 -13.43 -13.64 24.00
N LYS A 239 -12.28 -13.18 23.50
CA LYS A 239 -11.86 -11.78 23.58
C LYS A 239 -12.10 -11.04 22.28
N LYS A 240 -12.36 -9.73 22.38
CA LYS A 240 -12.30 -8.76 21.28
C LYS A 240 -10.92 -8.13 21.12
N ILE A 241 -10.20 -7.99 22.23
CA ILE A 241 -8.90 -7.36 22.29
C ILE A 241 -7.87 -8.43 22.63
N ILE A 242 -6.95 -8.68 21.70
CA ILE A 242 -5.87 -9.66 21.85
C ILE A 242 -4.63 -8.93 22.42
N PRO A 243 -4.21 -9.24 23.66
CA PRO A 243 -2.97 -8.70 24.19
C PRO A 243 -1.78 -9.35 23.48
N MET A 244 -0.79 -8.54 23.11
CA MET A 244 0.44 -8.97 22.48
C MET A 244 1.65 -8.35 23.17
N ASN A 245 2.68 -9.14 23.41
CA ASN A 245 3.95 -8.62 23.89
C ASN A 245 4.94 -8.61 22.74
N ILE A 246 5.34 -7.42 22.32
CA ILE A 246 6.34 -7.26 21.27
C ILE A 246 7.70 -7.15 21.92
N VAL A 247 8.65 -8.00 21.51
CA VAL A 247 10.04 -7.92 21.94
C VAL A 247 10.86 -7.37 20.79
N ARG A 248 11.47 -6.19 20.98
CA ARG A 248 12.33 -5.57 19.97
C ARG A 248 13.45 -4.76 20.63
N PRO A 249 14.59 -4.56 19.95
CA PRO A 249 15.61 -3.67 20.45
C PRO A 249 15.10 -2.23 20.44
N LEU A 250 15.47 -1.45 21.46
CA LEU A 250 15.28 -0.01 21.45
C LEU A 250 16.22 0.62 20.40
N GLY A 251 15.63 1.17 19.34
CA GLY A 251 16.38 1.79 18.26
C GLY A 251 16.91 3.18 18.63
N LEU A 252 17.98 3.62 17.96
CA LEU A 252 18.63 4.90 18.23
C LEU A 252 17.67 6.10 18.15
N GLY A 253 16.80 6.15 17.14
CA GLY A 253 15.84 7.25 16.99
C GLY A 253 14.88 7.35 18.18
N GLU A 254 14.35 6.23 18.64
CA GLU A 254 13.44 6.15 19.80
C GLU A 254 14.16 6.48 21.10
N PHE A 255 15.40 5.97 21.26
CA PHE A 255 16.25 6.31 22.39
C PHE A 255 16.52 7.82 22.47
N ILE A 256 16.83 8.47 21.35
CA ILE A 256 17.05 9.92 21.29
C ILE A 256 15.77 10.69 21.64
N HIS A 257 14.59 10.26 21.16
CA HIS A 257 13.33 10.94 21.47
C HIS A 257 12.90 10.79 22.94
N HIS A 258 13.24 9.66 23.55
CA HIS A 258 12.79 9.31 24.91
C HIS A 258 13.92 9.31 25.95
N TYR A 259 15.07 9.92 25.64
CA TYR A 259 16.30 9.85 26.44
C TYR A 259 16.12 10.25 27.91
N LYS A 260 15.16 11.14 28.21
CA LYS A 260 14.84 11.56 29.59
C LYS A 260 14.10 10.50 30.41
N SER A 261 13.49 9.52 29.75
CA SER A 261 12.66 8.46 30.36
C SER A 261 13.28 7.07 30.23
N THR A 262 14.39 6.94 29.50
CA THR A 262 15.08 5.67 29.28
C THR A 262 16.45 5.69 29.94
N ASN A 263 16.84 4.57 30.56
CA ASN A 263 18.19 4.38 31.09
C ASN A 263 19.23 4.61 29.97
N GLU A 264 20.33 5.30 30.25
CA GLU A 264 21.40 5.61 29.29
C GLU A 264 21.98 4.37 28.58
N ASN A 265 21.87 3.20 29.20
CA ASN A 265 22.30 1.92 28.63
C ASN A 265 21.19 1.16 27.86
N ALA A 266 20.01 1.75 27.66
CA ALA A 266 18.86 1.08 27.06
C ALA A 266 18.97 0.90 25.53
N LEU A 267 19.87 1.63 24.87
CA LEU A 267 20.09 1.49 23.43
C LEU A 267 20.46 0.05 23.08
N ASN A 268 19.82 -0.51 22.04
CA ASN A 268 19.96 -1.91 21.62
C ASN A 268 19.55 -2.97 22.67
N GLN A 269 18.95 -2.58 23.80
CA GLN A 269 18.35 -3.55 24.72
C GLN A 269 17.02 -4.05 24.17
N TRP A 270 16.79 -5.37 24.30
CA TRP A 270 15.53 -6.00 23.92
C TRP A 270 14.50 -5.77 25.01
N LEU A 271 13.51 -4.93 24.71
CA LEU A 271 12.46 -4.55 25.65
C LEU A 271 11.13 -5.18 25.24
N LYS A 272 10.29 -5.47 26.24
CA LYS A 272 8.91 -5.93 26.03
C LYS A 272 7.99 -4.71 25.97
N PHE A 273 7.31 -4.55 24.85
CA PHE A 273 6.31 -3.52 24.65
C PHE A 273 4.93 -4.18 24.63
N PRO A 274 4.09 -3.96 25.66
CA PRO A 274 2.72 -4.43 25.62
C PRO A 274 1.96 -3.66 24.53
N LYS A 275 1.36 -4.41 23.62
CA LYS A 275 0.42 -3.92 22.63
C LYS A 275 -0.88 -4.70 22.72
N GLN A 276 -1.89 -4.17 22.07
CA GLN A 276 -3.20 -4.81 21.96
C GLN A 276 -3.67 -4.70 20.52
N ILE A 277 -4.33 -5.76 20.04
CA ILE A 277 -5.03 -5.78 18.76
C ILE A 277 -6.51 -5.85 19.07
N ASP A 278 -7.27 -4.83 18.69
CA ASP A 278 -8.73 -4.92 18.61
C ASP A 278 -9.09 -5.59 17.28
N ILE A 279 -9.88 -6.67 17.29
CA ILE A 279 -10.31 -7.37 16.07
C ILE A 279 -11.25 -6.54 15.17
N ASN A 280 -11.74 -5.40 15.66
CA ASN A 280 -12.59 -4.47 14.92
C ASN A 280 -11.90 -3.11 14.67
N PHE A 281 -10.57 -3.07 14.61
CA PHE A 281 -9.82 -1.79 14.51
C PHE A 281 -9.89 -1.11 13.12
N ASP A 282 -10.31 -1.82 12.07
CA ASP A 282 -10.30 -1.25 10.73
C ASP A 282 -11.34 -0.13 10.58
N THR A 283 -10.87 1.04 10.13
CA THR A 283 -11.70 2.24 9.93
C THR A 283 -11.64 2.75 8.50
N LYS A 284 -11.11 1.95 7.57
CA LYS A 284 -10.92 2.34 6.17
C LYS A 284 -12.15 2.11 5.32
N ARG A 285 -13.08 1.27 5.80
CA ARG A 285 -14.38 0.97 5.19
C ARG A 285 -15.50 1.14 6.22
N ILE A 286 -16.75 1.13 5.75
CA ILE A 286 -17.93 1.00 6.60
C ILE A 286 -18.26 -0.48 6.64
N TRP A 287 -18.15 -1.08 7.82
CA TRP A 287 -18.48 -2.48 8.07
C TRP A 287 -19.95 -2.58 8.52
N ASP A 288 -20.69 -3.53 7.94
CA ASP A 288 -22.12 -3.67 8.24
C ASP A 288 -22.40 -4.30 9.61
N ASN A 289 -21.36 -4.85 10.24
CA ASN A 289 -21.41 -5.40 11.59
C ASN A 289 -20.02 -5.31 12.26
N SER A 290 -19.89 -5.88 13.46
CA SER A 290 -18.63 -6.07 14.18
C SER A 290 -18.54 -7.50 14.71
N PHE A 291 -17.32 -8.00 14.91
CA PHE A 291 -17.09 -9.28 15.57
C PHE A 291 -17.28 -9.15 17.09
N THR A 292 -18.01 -10.11 17.66
CA THR A 292 -18.27 -10.16 19.10
C THR A 292 -17.08 -10.68 19.91
N ASN A 293 -16.24 -11.53 19.31
CA ASN A 293 -15.00 -12.06 19.87
C ASN A 293 -14.21 -12.81 18.78
N CYS A 294 -13.06 -13.40 19.12
CA CYS A 294 -12.24 -14.14 18.16
C CYS A 294 -12.90 -15.44 17.65
N SER A 295 -13.78 -16.10 18.41
CA SER A 295 -14.53 -17.26 17.91
C SER A 295 -15.49 -16.87 16.79
N ASP A 296 -16.12 -15.70 16.92
CA ASP A 296 -16.98 -15.10 15.92
C ASP A 296 -16.19 -14.71 14.66
N LEU A 297 -15.01 -14.10 14.84
CA LEU A 297 -14.06 -13.80 13.75
C LEU A 297 -13.68 -15.04 12.93
N LEU A 298 -13.46 -16.19 13.59
CA LEU A 298 -13.04 -17.42 12.93
C LEU A 298 -14.17 -18.16 12.21
N SER A 299 -15.43 -17.79 12.44
CA SER A 299 -16.59 -18.57 11.96
C SER A 299 -17.48 -17.85 10.96
N ARG A 300 -17.28 -16.55 10.71
CA ARG A 300 -18.03 -15.78 9.71
C ARG A 300 -17.24 -14.63 9.10
N HIS A 301 -17.75 -14.07 8.02
CA HIS A 301 -17.28 -12.82 7.42
C HIS A 301 -18.26 -11.67 7.68
N ILE A 302 -17.84 -10.44 7.36
CA ILE A 302 -18.64 -9.22 7.44
C ILE A 302 -18.46 -8.45 6.14
N ASP A 303 -19.57 -8.07 5.50
CA ASP A 303 -19.54 -7.23 4.32
C ASP A 303 -19.15 -5.78 4.66
N SER A 304 -18.55 -5.11 3.69
CA SER A 304 -18.16 -3.72 3.86
C SER A 304 -18.34 -2.91 2.58
N ARG A 305 -18.65 -1.64 2.78
CA ARG A 305 -18.78 -0.66 1.70
C ARG A 305 -17.73 0.44 1.82
N PRO A 306 -17.34 1.07 0.70
CA PRO A 306 -16.47 2.24 0.76
C PRO A 306 -17.14 3.34 1.61
N ILE A 307 -16.31 4.15 2.25
CA ILE A 307 -16.79 5.34 2.95
C ILE A 307 -17.37 6.30 1.92
N ASP A 308 -18.52 6.90 2.21
CA ASP A 308 -19.11 7.95 1.38
C ASP A 308 -18.74 9.32 1.98
N LEU A 309 -18.03 10.14 1.20
CA LEU A 309 -17.65 11.50 1.56
C LEU A 309 -18.33 12.55 0.65
N ARG A 310 -19.39 12.16 -0.08
CA ARG A 310 -20.20 13.09 -0.84
C ARG A 310 -21.01 14.04 0.05
#